data_AF-A0A1Y1R947-F1
#
_entry.id   AF-A0A1Y1R947-F1
#
_cell.length_a   1.000
_cell.length_b   1.000
_cell.length_c   1.000
_cell.angle_alpha   90.00
_cell.angle_beta   90.00
_cell.angle_gamma   90.00
#
_symmetry.space_group_name_H-M   'P 1'
#
loop_
_entity.id
_entity.type
_entity.pdbx_description
1 polymer ?
#
loop_
_entity_poly.entity_id
_entity_poly.type
_entity_poly.pdbx_seq_one_letter_code
_entity_poly.pdbx_strand_id
1 'polypeptide(L)' 'MPRYSGERRTAVLQKLLPPHNRSVPDVAREEGISEQTLYN' A
#
# COMPACT_ATOMS: atom_id res chain seq x y z
N MET A 1 -1.95 -19.64 -4.06
CA MET A 1 -1.54 -18.22 -4.20
C MET A 1 -2.09 -17.47 -3.00
N PRO A 2 -1.27 -16.97 -2.08
CA PRO A 2 -1.77 -16.20 -0.95
C PRO A 2 -2.35 -14.92 -1.55
N ARG A 3 -3.69 -14.86 -1.64
CA ARG A 3 -4.40 -13.69 -2.13
C ARG A 3 -4.05 -12.57 -1.17
N TYR A 4 -3.20 -11.66 -1.61
CA TYR A 4 -3.01 -10.41 -0.92
C TYR A 4 -4.38 -9.76 -0.83
N SER A 5 -4.99 -9.75 0.36
CA SER A 5 -6.39 -9.33 0.51
C SER A 5 -6.53 -7.91 -0.02
N GLY A 6 -7.41 -7.71 -1.01
CA GLY A 6 -7.65 -6.40 -1.60
C GLY A 6 -7.92 -5.33 -0.55
N GLU A 7 -8.50 -5.71 0.58
CA GLU A 7 -8.72 -4.84 1.74
C GLU A 7 -7.43 -4.26 2.33
N ARG A 8 -6.34 -5.05 2.43
CA ARG A 8 -5.04 -4.54 2.89
C ARG A 8 -4.50 -3.51 1.92
N ARG A 9 -4.61 -3.76 0.62
CA ARG A 9 -4.17 -2.82 -0.41
C ARG A 9 -4.96 -1.51 -0.36
N THR A 10 -6.28 -1.59 -0.19
CA THR A 10 -7.13 -0.40 -0.04
C THR A 10 -6.79 0.38 1.22
N ALA A 11 -6.44 -0.30 2.33
CA ALA A 11 -5.94 0.37 3.53
C ALA A 11 -4.62 1.11 3.27
N VAL A 12 -3.69 0.51 2.50
CA VAL A 12 -2.44 1.17 2.10
C VAL A 12 -2.68 2.37 1.19
N LEU A 13 -3.55 2.23 0.18
CA LEU A 13 -3.96 3.33 -0.70
C LEU A 13 -4.64 4.46 0.07
N GLN A 14 -5.40 4.16 1.11
CA GLN A 14 -5.97 5.19 1.99
C GLN A 14 -4.89 5.92 2.80
N LYS A 15 -3.80 5.25 3.19
CA LYS A 15 -2.66 5.91 3.86
C LYS A 15 -1.86 6.85 2.93
N LEU A 16 -1.97 6.63 1.61
CA LEU A 16 -1.39 7.48 0.57
C LEU A 16 -2.22 8.75 0.30
N LEU A 17 -3.47 8.82 0.78
CA LEU A 17 -4.31 10.00 0.64
C LEU A 17 -3.89 11.11 1.62
N PRO A 18 -4.20 12.39 1.31
CA PRO A 18 -4.04 13.49 2.26
C PRO A 18 -4.81 13.17 3.56
N PRO A 19 -4.25 13.43 4.75
CA PRO A 19 -3.31 14.50 5.10
C PRO A 19 -1.84 14.07 5.25
N HIS A 20 -1.50 12.79 5.09
CA HIS A 20 -0.14 12.29 5.36
C HIS A 20 0.79 12.33 4.14
N ASN A 21 0.24 12.32 2.92
CA ASN A 21 0.95 12.45 1.65
C ASN A 21 2.25 11.61 1.58
N ARG A 22 2.23 10.42 2.19
CA ARG A 22 3.42 9.55 2.30
C ARG A 22 3.76 8.98 0.93
N SER A 23 5.03 8.74 0.66
CA SER A 23 5.46 8.14 -0.61
C SER A 23 5.14 6.64 -0.65
N VAL A 24 4.71 6.16 -1.82
CA VAL A 24 4.48 4.74 -2.15
C VAL A 24 5.59 3.80 -1.61
N PRO A 25 6.90 4.07 -1.81
CA PRO A 25 7.97 3.23 -1.28
C PRO A 25 8.02 3.15 0.24
N ASP A 26 7.65 4.23 0.93
CA ASP A 26 7.70 4.32 2.39
C ASP A 26 6.60 3.45 3.01
N VAL A 27 5.37 3.58 2.50
CA VAL A 27 4.24 2.77 2.95
C VAL A 27 4.39 1.30 2.53
N ALA A 28 4.98 1.05 1.36
CA ALA A 28 5.30 -0.31 0.91
C ALA A 28 6.28 -1.01 1.86
N ARG A 29 7.32 -0.29 2.30
CA ARG A 29 8.31 -0.79 3.25
C ARG A 29 7.72 -1.00 4.65
N GLU A 30 6.85 -0.10 5.10
CA GLU A 30 6.15 -0.19 6.40
C GLU A 30 5.18 -1.39 6.47
N GLU A 31 4.46 -1.65 5.38
CA GLU A 31 3.48 -2.73 5.28
C GLU A 31 4.09 -4.08 4.83
N GLY A 32 5.36 -4.06 4.42
CA GLY A 32 6.08 -5.24 3.92
C GLY A 32 5.55 -5.74 2.57
N ILE A 33 5.15 -4.82 1.69
CA ILE A 33 4.63 -5.11 0.35
C ILE A 33 5.54 -4.59 -0.74
N SER A 34 5.45 -5.21 -1.92
CA SER A 34 6.08 -4.64 -3.11
C SER A 34 5.29 -3.43 -3.60
N GLU A 35 5.98 -2.39 -4.05
CA GLU A 35 5.38 -1.22 -4.70
C GLU A 35 4.51 -1.63 -5.90
N GLN A 36 4.85 -2.73 -6.56
CA GLN A 36 4.05 -3.32 -7.64
C GLN A 36 2.63 -3.71 -7.19
N THR A 37 2.47 -4.08 -5.92
CA THR A 37 1.17 -4.36 -5.29
C THR A 37 0.37 -3.08 -5.03
N LEU A 38 0.95 -1.89 -5.19
CA LEU A 38 0.21 -0.62 -5.14
C LEU A 38 -0.14 -0.12 -6.55
N TYR A 39 0.61 -0.50 -7.57
CA TYR A 39 0.34 -0.15 -8.97
C TYR A 39 -0.59 -1.10 -9.75
N ASN A 40 -0.67 -2.39 -9.39
CA ASN A 40 -1.44 -3.42 -10.14
C ASN A 40 -2.98 -3.26 -10.20
#